data_AF-A0A2V9ITP0-F1
#
_entry.id   AF-A0A2V9ITP0-F1
#
_cell.length_a   1.000
_cell.length_b   1.000
_cell.length_c   1.000
_cell.angle_alpha   90.00
_cell.angle_beta   90.00
_cell.angle_gamma   90.00
#
_symmetry.space_group_name_H-M   'P 1'
#
loop_
_entity.id
_entity.type
_entity.pdbx_description
1 polymer ?
#
loop_
_entity_poly.entity_id
_entity_poly.type
_entity_poly.pdbx_seq_one_letter_code
_entity_poly.pdbx_strand_id
1 'polypeptide(L)' 'KGRPLIVCLRENSRPPHYVVVTGLDGQQGFVLVNDPARRKLLKLDRTGFEEGWSATQNWTLLALPRQDTLVRQEN' A
#
# COMPACT_ATOMS: atom_id res chain seq x y z
N LYS A 1 7.30 4.76 -8.49
CA LYS A 1 8.00 3.70 -9.26
C LYS A 1 7.13 2.44 -9.50
N GLY A 2 5.79 2.53 -9.55
CA GLY A 2 4.91 1.38 -9.86
C GLY A 2 5.03 0.17 -8.91
N ARG A 3 5.65 0.33 -7.73
CA ARG A 3 5.88 -0.77 -6.79
C ARG A 3 4.67 -0.87 -5.85
N PRO A 4 4.09 -2.06 -5.68
CA PRO A 4 2.98 -2.24 -4.75
C PRO A 4 3.47 -2.04 -3.31
N LEU A 5 2.65 -1.38 -2.50
CA LEU A 5 2.84 -1.28 -1.06
C LEU A 5 1.76 -2.13 -0.38
N ILE A 6 2.15 -3.09 0.44
CA ILE A 6 1.23 -3.78 1.33
C ILE A 6 1.17 -2.96 2.62
N VAL A 7 -0.03 -2.55 3.03
CA VAL A 7 -0.23 -1.65 4.17
C VAL A 7 -1.18 -2.30 5.16
N CYS A 8 -0.90 -2.13 6.45
CA CYS A 8 -1.82 -2.51 7.52
C CYS A 8 -2.77 -1.34 7.80
N LEU A 9 -4.07 -1.61 7.89
CA LEU A 9 -5.09 -0.62 8.24
C LEU A 9 -5.90 -1.12 9.43
N ARG A 10 -6.28 -0.20 10.31
CA ARG A 10 -7.27 -0.44 11.37
C ARG A 10 -8.46 0.48 11.17
N GLU A 11 -9.61 -0.09 10.85
CA GLU A 11 -10.89 0.62 10.83
C GLU A 11 -11.59 0.45 12.18
N ASN A 12 -11.66 1.50 13.00
CA ASN A 12 -12.41 1.53 14.26
C ASN A 12 -12.21 0.26 15.12
N SER A 13 -13.31 -0.44 15.45
CA SER A 13 -13.37 -1.65 16.28
C SER A 13 -13.04 -2.95 15.54
N ARG A 14 -12.65 -2.89 14.26
CA ARG A 14 -12.29 -4.08 13.49
C ARG A 14 -10.83 -4.48 13.74
N PRO A 15 -10.51 -5.79 13.70
CA PRO A 15 -9.14 -6.24 13.67
C PRO A 15 -8.35 -5.58 12.53
N PRO A 16 -7.04 -5.31 12.70
CA PRO A 16 -6.20 -4.83 11.62
C PRO A 16 -6.23 -5.80 10.43
N HIS A 17 -6.19 -5.25 9.22
CA HIS A 17 -6.17 -6.03 7.99
C HIS A 17 -5.17 -5.43 6.99
N TYR A 18 -4.73 -6.25 6.03
CA TYR A 18 -3.77 -5.83 5.01
C TYR A 18 -4.46 -5.50 3.69
N VAL A 19 -4.02 -4.41 3.07
CA VAL A 19 -4.44 -3.99 1.72
C VAL A 19 -3.22 -3.76 0.85
N VAL A 20 -3.39 -3.77 -0.48
CA VAL A 20 -2.34 -3.38 -1.43
C VAL A 20 -2.67 -2.00 -1.98
N VAL A 21 -1.84 -1.00 -1.70
CA VAL A 21 -1.96 0.33 -2.32
C VAL A 21 -1.45 0.25 -3.75
N THR A 22 -2.30 0.66 -4.69
CA THR A 22 -2.04 0.62 -6.13
C THR A 22 -2.04 2.01 -6.78
N GLY A 23 -2.47 3.05 -6.07
CA GLY A 23 -2.46 4.42 -6.58
C GLY A 23 -2.75 5.45 -5.48
N LEU A 24 -2.29 6.67 -5.72
CA LEU A 24 -2.53 7.84 -4.90
C LEU A 24 -2.93 8.97 -5.84
N ASP A 25 -4.07 9.61 -5.59
CA ASP A 25 -4.48 10.83 -6.29
C ASP A 25 -4.47 11.99 -5.31
N GLY A 26 -3.46 12.85 -5.43
CA GLY A 26 -3.31 14.03 -4.59
C GLY A 26 -4.26 15.17 -4.92
N GLN A 27 -4.84 15.21 -6.12
CA GLN A 27 -5.78 16.26 -6.52
C GLN A 27 -7.20 15.93 -6.08
N GLN A 28 -7.60 14.66 -6.23
CA GLN A 28 -8.93 14.18 -5.85
C GLN A 28 -9.00 13.64 -4.42
N GLY A 29 -7.87 13.52 -3.73
CA GLY A 29 -7.81 13.17 -2.30
C GLY A 29 -8.17 11.73 -1.99
N PHE A 30 -7.80 10.77 -2.84
CA PHE A 30 -8.07 9.35 -2.59
C PHE A 30 -6.85 8.44 -2.74
N VAL A 31 -6.94 7.28 -2.08
CA VAL A 31 -6.02 6.15 -2.22
C VAL A 31 -6.74 5.02 -2.94
N LEU A 32 -6.12 4.43 -3.95
CA LEU A 32 -6.61 3.22 -4.61
C LEU A 32 -5.97 2.01 -3.95
N VAL A 33 -6.81 1.07 -3.48
CA VAL A 33 -6.36 -0.16 -2.84
C VAL A 33 -7.02 -1.40 -3.45
N ASN A 34 -6.28 -2.51 -3.45
CA ASN A 34 -6.88 -3.83 -3.54
C ASN A 34 -7.05 -4.38 -2.11
N ASP A 35 -8.29 -4.64 -1.72
CA ASP A 35 -8.64 -5.22 -0.44
C ASP A 35 -9.08 -6.68 -0.65
N PRO A 36 -8.31 -7.68 -0.15
CA PRO A 36 -8.66 -9.10 -0.27
C PRO A 36 -10.02 -9.47 0.33
N ALA A 37 -10.50 -8.75 1.34
CA ALA A 37 -11.77 -9.01 1.99
C ALA A 37 -12.96 -8.31 1.30
N ARG A 38 -12.70 -7.37 0.38
CA ARG A 38 -13.74 -6.58 -0.28
C ARG A 38 -13.71 -6.72 -1.80
N ARG A 39 -12.76 -6.04 -2.46
CA ARG A 39 -12.59 -6.03 -3.93
C ARG A 39 -11.31 -5.30 -4.35
N LYS A 40 -10.99 -5.41 -5.63
CA LYS A 40 -9.90 -4.66 -6.29
C LYS A 40 -10.30 -3.21 -6.59
N LEU A 41 -9.30 -2.33 -6.68
CA LEU A 41 -9.43 -0.91 -7.06
C LEU A 41 -10.47 -0.12 -6.25
N LEU A 42 -10.56 -0.40 -4.96
CA LEU A 42 -11.38 0.36 -4.04
C LEU A 42 -10.76 1.75 -3.83
N LYS A 43 -11.58 2.79 -4.01
CA LYS A 43 -11.22 4.16 -3.62
C LYS A 43 -11.50 4.35 -2.14
N LEU A 44 -10.47 4.73 -1.39
CA LEU A 44 -10.58 5.20 -0.02
C LEU A 44 -10.33 6.70 0.02
N ASP A 45 -11.11 7.43 0.81
CA ASP A 45 -10.76 8.80 1.18
C ASP A 45 -9.36 8.81 1.81
N ARG A 46 -8.55 9.81 1.44
CA ARG A 46 -7.17 9.89 1.89
C ARG A 46 -7.06 10.08 3.40
N THR A 47 -7.91 10.92 4.00
CA THR A 47 -7.90 11.17 5.44
C THR A 47 -8.23 9.89 6.19
N GLY A 48 -9.29 9.19 5.80
CA GLY A 48 -9.66 7.91 6.42
C GLY A 48 -8.60 6.82 6.26
N PHE A 49 -7.91 6.78 5.11
CA PHE A 49 -6.76 5.89 4.92
C PHE A 49 -5.62 6.24 5.87
N GLU A 50 -5.22 7.52 5.96
CA GLU A 50 -4.13 7.98 6.80
C GLU A 50 -4.41 7.76 8.30
N GLU A 51 -5.66 7.98 8.74
CA GLU A 51 -6.10 7.65 10.10
C GLU A 51 -5.93 6.16 10.41
N GLY A 52 -6.49 5.28 9.57
CA GLY A 52 -6.39 3.83 9.77
C GLY A 52 -4.96 3.29 9.66
N TRP A 53 -4.12 3.92 8.84
CA TRP A 53 -2.70 3.58 8.68
C TRP A 53 -1.90 4.00 9.92
N SER A 54 -2.11 5.22 10.42
CA SER A 54 -1.45 5.74 11.62
C SER A 54 -1.76 4.90 12.87
N ALA A 55 -2.99 4.40 12.99
CA ALA A 55 -3.40 3.50 14.07
C ALA A 55 -2.60 2.17 14.09
N THR A 56 -1.96 1.80 12.98
CA THR A 56 -1.09 0.62 12.87
C THR A 56 0.39 0.99 12.83
N GLN A 57 0.76 2.17 13.36
CA GLN A 57 2.14 2.69 13.36
C GLN A 57 2.72 2.82 11.96
N ASN A 58 1.86 3.13 10.98
CA ASN A 58 2.24 3.26 9.58
C ASN A 58 2.90 2.00 9.00
N TRP A 59 2.53 0.81 9.47
CA TRP A 59 3.14 -0.44 9.01
C TRP A 59 2.97 -0.58 7.50
N THR A 60 4.10 -0.79 6.81
CA THR A 60 4.18 -0.84 5.35
C THR A 60 5.25 -1.83 4.93
N LEU A 61 4.91 -2.70 3.98
CA LEU A 61 5.85 -3.57 3.29
C LEU A 61 5.94 -3.18 1.82
N LEU A 62 7.14 -2.85 1.39
CA LEU A 62 7.46 -2.57 0.00
C LEU A 62 8.00 -3.84 -0.67
N ALA A 63 7.22 -4.39 -1.61
CA ALA A 63 7.68 -5.52 -2.41
C ALA A 63 8.50 -5.03 -3.60
N LEU A 64 9.74 -5.51 -3.70
CA LEU A 64 10.66 -5.20 -4.80
C LEU A 64 10.96 -6.46 -5.60
N PRO A 65 11.08 -6.38 -6.93
CA PRO A 65 11.67 -7.48 -7.69
C PRO A 65 13.10 -7.71 -7.18
N ARG A 66 13.56 -8.95 -7.27
CA ARG A 66 14.98 -9.27 -7.07
C ARG A 66 15.77 -8.36 -7.99
N GLN A 67 16.73 -7.63 -7.44
CA GLN A 67 17.68 -6.91 -8.26
C GLN A 67 18.63 -7.95 -8.82
N ASP A 68 18.50 -8.26 -10.12
CA ASP A 68 19.56 -8.97 -10.82
C ASP A 68 20.74 -8.00 -10.87
N THR A 69 21.66 -8.14 -9.92
CA THR A 69 22.95 -7.47 -9.99
C THR A 69 23.63 -8.05 -11.23
N LEU A 70 23.55 -7.35 -12.35
CA LEU A 70 24.40 -7.62 -13.50
C LEU A 70 25.83 -7.44 -13.01
N VAL A 71 26.48 -8.54 -12.66
CA VAL A 71 27.93 -8.57 -12.46
C VAL A 71 28.51 -8.22 -13.83
N ARG A 72 28.94 -6.97 -14.01
CA ARG A 72 29.84 -6.62 -15.10
C ARG A 72 31.11 -7.42 -14.86
N GLN A 73 31.31 -8.47 -15.63
CA GLN A 73 32.64 -9.04 -15.78
C GLN A 73 33.42 -8.04 -16.64
N GLU A 74 34.30 -7.28 -16.00
CA GLU A 74 35.36 -6.56 -16.70
C GLU A 74 36.45 -7.59 -17.04
N ASN A 75 36.85 -7.58 -18.32
CA ASN A 75 37.93 -8.39 -18.88
C ASN A 75 39.30 -8.01 -18.33
#